data_AF-A0A7W8LN51-F1
#
_entry.id   AF-A0A7W8LN51-F1
#
_cell.length_a   1.000
_cell.length_b   1.000
_cell.length_c   1.000
_cell.angle_alpha   90.00
_cell.angle_beta   90.00
_cell.angle_gamma   90.00
#
_symmetry.space_group_name_H-M   'P 1'
#
loop_
_entity.id
_entity.type
_entity.pdbx_description
1 polymer ?
#
loop_
_entity_poly.entity_id
_entity_poly.type
_entity_poly.pdbx_seq_one_letter_code
_entity_poly.pdbx_strand_id
1 'polypeptide(L)'
;MKHELNENAIDAIFTELKRLENMICDLLEIDESQDKFGLYLEKAASDFSLSEREFDVLKLIADGRSNNEISEQIEVSVSTVKKHIYNIFNKAGVNSRTQLLNLVFSLAEPRL
;
A
#
# COMPACT_ATOMS: atom_id res chain seq x y z
N MET A 1 -34.54 -14.65 23.05
CA MET A 1 -34.08 -15.80 22.24
C MET A 1 -34.26 -15.51 20.75
N LYS A 2 -33.56 -14.48 20.25
CA LYS A 2 -33.48 -14.12 18.82
C LYS A 2 -32.18 -13.34 18.63
N HIS A 3 -31.03 -14.00 18.65
CA HIS A 3 -29.77 -13.36 18.22
C HIS A 3 -28.65 -14.33 17.82
N GLU A 4 -28.93 -15.62 17.61
CA GLU A 4 -27.91 -16.62 17.24
C GLU A 4 -27.87 -16.96 15.74
N LEU A 5 -28.66 -16.27 14.90
CA LEU A 5 -28.74 -16.56 13.45
C LEU A 5 -27.92 -15.64 12.55
N ASN A 6 -26.91 -14.90 13.06
CA ASN A 6 -26.22 -13.91 12.20
C ASN A 6 -24.72 -14.15 11.95
N GLU A 7 -23.97 -14.80 12.85
CA GLU A 7 -22.52 -14.97 12.61
C GLU A 7 -22.23 -16.04 11.55
N ASN A 8 -22.83 -17.23 11.66
CA ASN A 8 -22.63 -18.32 10.69
C ASN A 8 -23.09 -17.96 9.27
N ALA A 9 -24.14 -17.12 9.15
CA ALA A 9 -24.64 -16.67 7.86
C ALA A 9 -23.70 -15.63 7.23
N ILE A 10 -23.16 -14.72 8.04
CA ILE A 10 -22.16 -13.74 7.62
C ILE A 10 -20.87 -14.44 7.18
N ASP A 11 -20.37 -15.40 7.96
CA ASP A 11 -19.17 -16.15 7.62
C ASP A 11 -19.34 -16.98 6.34
N ALA A 12 -20.51 -17.58 6.15
CA ALA A 12 -20.83 -18.28 4.90
C ALA A 12 -20.86 -17.33 3.69
N ILE A 13 -21.43 -16.13 3.85
CA ILE A 13 -21.43 -15.11 2.80
C ILE A 13 -20.01 -14.65 2.49
N PHE A 14 -19.18 -14.39 3.51
CA PHE A 14 -17.78 -14.01 3.31
C PHE A 14 -16.97 -15.12 2.62
N THR A 15 -17.21 -16.36 2.99
CA THR A 15 -16.56 -17.52 2.36
C THR A 15 -16.91 -17.60 0.87
N GLU A 16 -18.19 -17.43 0.52
CA GLU A 16 -18.62 -17.45 -0.87
C GLU A 16 -18.14 -16.22 -1.65
N LEU A 17 -18.08 -15.04 -1.03
CA LEU A 17 -17.48 -13.85 -1.65
C LEU A 17 -16.00 -14.07 -1.96
N LYS A 18 -15.24 -14.63 -1.02
CA LYS A 18 -13.81 -14.94 -1.22
C LYS A 18 -13.60 -15.98 -2.32
N ARG A 19 -14.50 -16.97 -2.40
CA ARG A 19 -14.47 -17.99 -3.47
C ARG A 19 -14.72 -17.37 -4.84
N LEU A 20 -15.69 -16.45 -4.95
CA LEU A 20 -15.96 -15.74 -6.19
C LEU A 20 -14.81 -14.82 -6.59
N GLU A 21 -14.20 -14.13 -5.63
CA GLU A 21 -13.00 -13.32 -5.85
C GLU A 21 -11.86 -14.16 -6.45
N ASN A 22 -11.54 -15.29 -5.84
CA ASN A 22 -10.51 -16.21 -6.34
C ASN A 22 -10.84 -16.72 -7.76
N MET A 23 -12.11 -17.05 -8.03
CA MET A 23 -12.54 -17.49 -9.38
C MET A 23 -12.38 -16.41 -10.44
N ILE A 24 -12.64 -15.14 -10.10
CA ILE A 24 -12.46 -14.01 -11.01
C ILE A 24 -10.98 -13.80 -11.32
N CYS A 25 -10.11 -13.91 -10.31
CA CYS A 25 -8.67 -13.81 -10.44
C CYS A 25 -8.10 -14.90 -11.37
N ASP A 26 -8.53 -16.15 -11.19
CA ASP A 26 -8.15 -17.28 -12.05
C ASP A 26 -8.59 -17.07 -13.51
N LEU A 27 -9.82 -16.61 -13.75
CA LEU A 27 -10.38 -16.41 -15.09
C LEU A 27 -9.66 -15.28 -15.87
N LEU A 28 -9.15 -14.28 -15.15
CA LEU A 28 -8.49 -13.12 -15.74
C LEU A 28 -6.96 -13.27 -15.77
N GLU A 29 -6.42 -14.44 -15.39
CA GLU A 29 -4.98 -14.66 -15.15
C GLU A 29 -4.36 -13.57 -14.24
N ILE A 30 -5.18 -13.02 -13.34
CA ILE A 30 -4.74 -12.07 -12.33
C ILE A 30 -4.19 -12.91 -11.18
N ASP A 31 -2.88 -13.08 -11.18
CA ASP A 31 -2.19 -13.65 -10.05
C ASP A 31 -2.22 -12.65 -8.88
N GLU A 32 -3.12 -12.85 -7.91
CA GLU A 32 -3.18 -12.08 -6.64
C GLU A 32 -1.85 -12.12 -5.88
N SER A 33 -0.98 -13.10 -6.15
CA SER A 33 0.34 -13.21 -5.54
C SER A 33 1.40 -12.31 -6.20
N GLN A 34 1.05 -11.62 -7.30
CA GLN A 34 1.90 -10.58 -7.87
C GLN A 34 1.74 -9.29 -7.07
N ASP A 35 2.38 -9.24 -5.91
CA ASP A 35 2.75 -7.98 -5.25
C ASP A 35 3.80 -7.22 -6.09
N LYS A 36 3.46 -6.96 -7.36
CA LYS A 36 4.20 -6.09 -8.28
C LYS A 36 4.41 -4.74 -7.62
N PHE A 37 3.45 -4.30 -6.81
CA PHE A 37 3.53 -3.04 -6.11
C PHE A 37 4.64 -3.02 -5.06
N GLY A 38 4.78 -4.07 -4.24
CA GLY A 38 5.92 -4.26 -3.33
C GLY A 38 7.26 -4.20 -4.05
N LEU A 39 7.38 -4.87 -5.21
CA LEU A 39 8.58 -4.81 -6.05
C LEU A 39 8.89 -3.37 -6.53
N TYR A 40 7.87 -2.59 -6.90
CA TYR A 40 8.06 -1.19 -7.31
C TYR A 40 8.47 -0.29 -6.15
N LEU A 41 7.95 -0.55 -4.95
CA LEU A 41 8.33 0.17 -3.75
C LEU A 41 9.78 -0.12 -3.36
N GLU A 42 10.23 -1.38 -3.48
CA GLU A 42 11.64 -1.75 -3.26
C GLU A 42 12.57 -1.10 -4.28
N LYS A 43 12.19 -1.13 -5.57
CA LYS A 43 12.94 -0.44 -6.62
C LYS A 43 13.02 1.07 -6.36
N ALA A 44 11.89 1.70 -6.02
CA ALA A 44 11.85 3.12 -5.66
C ALA A 44 12.75 3.43 -4.45
N ALA A 45 12.73 2.58 -3.42
CA ALA A 45 13.58 2.75 -2.24
C ALA A 45 15.07 2.73 -2.60
N SER A 46 15.47 1.84 -3.51
CA SER A 46 16.83 1.77 -4.03
C SER A 46 17.17 2.99 -4.90
N ASP A 47 16.34 3.31 -5.90
CA ASP A 47 16.54 4.41 -6.85
C ASP A 47 16.63 5.77 -6.12
N PHE A 48 15.85 5.96 -5.06
CA PHE A 48 15.84 7.20 -4.27
C PHE A 48 16.79 7.14 -3.06
N SER A 49 17.50 6.02 -2.83
CA SER A 49 18.37 5.84 -1.66
C SER A 49 17.66 6.15 -0.33
N LEU A 50 16.47 5.57 -0.15
CA LEU A 50 15.69 5.72 1.08
C LEU A 50 16.35 4.95 2.23
N SER A 51 16.25 5.49 3.44
CA SER A 51 16.53 4.73 4.66
C SER A 51 15.40 3.74 4.94
N GLU A 52 15.66 2.74 5.79
CA GLU A 52 14.64 1.76 6.21
C GLU A 52 13.36 2.43 6.73
N ARG A 53 13.49 3.46 7.58
CA ARG A 53 12.33 4.20 8.09
C ARG A 53 11.61 5.03 7.04
N GLU A 54 12.32 5.56 6.06
CA GLU A 54 11.69 6.25 4.93
C GLU A 54 10.97 5.25 4.01
N PHE A 55 11.50 4.04 3.87
CA PHE A 55 10.84 2.96 3.13
C PHE A 55 9.56 2.49 3.83
N ASP A 56 9.57 2.30 5.15
CA ASP A 56 8.36 2.00 5.92
C ASP A 56 7.27 3.06 5.71
N VAL A 57 7.66 4.35 5.77
CA VAL A 57 6.75 5.47 5.50
C VAL A 57 6.25 5.44 4.06
N LEU A 58 7.11 5.12 3.08
CA LEU A 58 6.72 5.01 1.67
C LEU A 58 5.65 3.92 1.47
N LYS A 59 5.80 2.73 2.08
CA LYS A 59 4.80 1.65 2.04
C LYS A 59 3.44 2.12 2.54
N LEU A 60 3.42 2.79 3.70
CA LEU A 60 2.17 3.27 4.29
C LEU A 60 1.52 4.41 3.50
N ILE A 61 2.32 5.25 2.83
CA ILE A 61 1.79 6.22 1.85
C ILE A 61 1.12 5.49 0.68
N ALA A 62 1.75 4.43 0.20
CA ALA A 62 1.28 3.60 -0.91
C ALA A 62 -0.04 2.90 -0.56
N ASP A 63 -0.19 2.49 0.70
CA ASP A 63 -1.43 1.95 1.28
C ASP A 63 -2.51 3.02 1.53
N GLY A 64 -2.26 4.28 1.19
CA GLY A 64 -3.22 5.38 1.31
C GLY A 64 -3.34 5.97 2.72
N ARG A 65 -2.44 5.65 3.64
CA ARG A 65 -2.52 6.11 5.04
C ARG A 65 -2.32 7.62 5.18
N SER A 66 -3.06 8.21 6.12
CA SER A 66 -2.87 9.58 6.58
C SER A 66 -1.62 9.69 7.46
N ASN A 67 -1.09 10.89 7.65
CA ASN A 67 0.10 11.08 8.50
C ASN A 67 -0.14 10.68 9.96
N ASN A 68 -1.38 10.75 10.43
CA ASN A 68 -1.75 10.32 11.78
C ASN A 68 -1.72 8.79 11.88
N GLU A 69 -2.35 8.08 10.94
CA GLU A 69 -2.29 6.60 10.89
C GLU A 69 -0.85 6.11 10.75
N ILE A 70 -0.04 6.75 9.90
CA ILE A 70 1.40 6.41 9.78
C ILE A 70 2.10 6.60 11.12
N SER A 71 1.83 7.71 11.82
CA SER A 71 2.46 8.02 13.10
C SER A 71 2.13 7.00 14.18
N GLU A 72 0.89 6.53 14.20
CA GLU A 72 0.42 5.48 15.11
C GLU A 72 1.06 4.14 14.76
N GLN A 73 1.15 3.79 13.48
CA GLN A 73 1.62 2.49 13.04
C GLN A 73 3.13 2.27 13.22
N ILE A 74 3.96 3.32 13.07
CA ILE A 74 5.42 3.20 13.27
C ILE A 74 5.92 3.81 14.58
N GLU A 75 4.99 4.19 15.47
CA GLU A 75 5.23 4.69 16.83
C GLU A 75 6.14 5.94 16.90
N VAL A 76 5.84 6.94 16.07
CA VAL A 76 6.56 8.23 16.07
C VAL A 76 5.58 9.41 16.07
N SER A 77 6.07 10.63 16.30
CA SER A 77 5.19 11.80 16.21
C SER A 77 4.79 12.10 14.76
N VAL A 78 3.62 12.73 14.56
CA VAL A 78 3.18 13.25 13.25
C VAL A 78 4.21 14.22 12.64
N SER A 79 4.93 14.99 13.46
CA SER A 79 6.02 15.85 12.98
C SER A 79 7.20 15.06 12.43
N THR A 80 7.52 13.92 13.04
CA THR A 80 8.56 13.00 12.56
C THR A 80 8.13 12.34 11.24
N VAL A 81 6.86 11.92 11.12
CA VAL A 81 6.31 11.45 9.84
C VAL A 81 6.46 12.52 8.76
N LYS A 82 6.03 13.76 9.02
CA LYS A 82 6.18 14.87 8.06
C LYS A 82 7.64 15.07 7.62
N LYS A 83 8.60 14.90 8.53
CA LYS A 83 10.03 14.98 8.22
C LYS A 83 10.48 13.83 7.30
N HIS A 84 10.05 12.59 7.57
CA HIS A 84 10.33 11.47 6.66
C HIS A 84 9.72 11.70 5.27
N ILE A 85 8.46 12.14 5.19
CA ILE A 85 7.79 12.45 3.91
C ILE A 85 8.56 13.53 3.14
N TYR A 86 8.96 14.61 3.82
CA TYR A 86 9.76 15.68 3.22
C TYR A 86 11.09 15.14 2.66
N ASN A 87 11.79 14.28 3.40
CA ASN A 87 13.03 13.68 2.91
C ASN A 87 12.80 12.77 1.70
N ILE A 88 11.74 11.95 1.72
CA ILE A 88 11.37 11.09 0.59
C ILE A 88 11.11 11.95 -0.66
N PHE A 89 10.35 13.04 -0.51
CA PHE A 89 10.06 13.96 -1.60
C PHE A 89 11.34 14.57 -2.19
N ASN A 90 12.26 15.04 -1.35
CA ASN A 90 13.55 15.57 -1.81
C ASN A 90 14.39 14.53 -2.55
N LYS A 91 14.45 13.30 -2.01
CA LYS A 91 15.21 12.19 -2.61
C LYS A 91 14.61 11.72 -3.94
N ALA A 92 13.28 11.74 -4.04
CA ALA A 92 12.55 11.38 -5.26
C ALA A 92 12.41 12.54 -6.26
N GLY A 93 12.80 13.77 -5.89
CA GLY A 93 12.69 14.95 -6.76
C GLY A 93 11.24 15.39 -7.03
N VAL A 94 10.33 15.15 -6.10
CA VAL A 94 8.89 15.46 -6.21
C VAL A 94 8.43 16.39 -5.10
N ASN A 95 7.26 16.99 -5.23
CA ASN A 95 6.74 17.98 -4.26
C ASN A 95 5.39 17.59 -3.63
N SER A 96 4.81 16.45 -4.01
CA SER A 96 3.52 16.02 -3.47
C SER A 96 3.40 14.50 -3.39
N ARG A 97 2.49 14.06 -2.52
CA ARG A 97 2.15 12.64 -2.35
C ARG A 97 1.69 12.02 -3.68
N THR A 98 0.84 12.72 -4.42
CA THR A 98 0.36 12.25 -5.73
C THR A 98 1.50 12.14 -6.75
N GLN A 99 2.42 13.12 -6.79
CA GLN A 99 3.59 13.05 -7.68
C GLN A 99 4.51 11.88 -7.31
N LEU A 100 4.74 11.67 -6.00
CA LEU A 100 5.52 10.53 -5.51
C LEU A 100 4.92 9.21 -5.97
N LEU A 101 3.61 9.02 -5.74
CA LEU A 101 2.93 7.79 -6.14
C LEU A 101 2.97 7.59 -7.66
N ASN A 102 2.66 8.62 -8.45
CA ASN A 102 2.77 8.54 -9.91
C ASN A 102 4.18 8.17 -10.39
N LEU A 103 5.21 8.71 -9.74
CA LEU A 103 6.60 8.38 -10.06
C LEU A 103 6.87 6.90 -9.76
N VAL A 104 6.52 6.42 -8.56
CA VAL A 104 6.66 5.00 -8.17
C VAL A 104 5.93 4.09 -9.16
N PHE A 105 4.68 4.41 -9.53
CA PHE A 105 3.93 3.65 -10.53
C PHE A 105 4.56 3.71 -11.92
N SER A 106 5.24 4.80 -12.29
CA SER A 106 5.94 4.86 -13.59
C SER A 106 7.22 4.03 -13.63
N LEU A 107 7.73 3.56 -12.48
CA LEU A 107 8.82 2.58 -12.45
C LEU A 107 8.33 1.17 -12.85
N ALA A 108 7.00 0.95 -12.85
CA ALA A 108 6.37 -0.33 -13.15
C ALA A 108 6.39 -0.71 -14.62
N GLU A 109 6.31 0.28 -15.52
CA GLU A 109 6.25 0.06 -16.96
C GLU A 109 7.03 1.15 -17.71
N PRO A 110 7.98 0.79 -18.60
CA PRO A 110 8.54 1.77 -19.52
C PRO A 110 7.40 2.30 -20.39
N ARG A 111 7.16 3.61 -20.38
CA ARG A 111 6.21 4.23 -21.30
C ARG A 111 6.66 3.92 -22.72
N LEU A 112 5.91 3.07 -23.41
CA LEU A 112 6.02 2.84 -24.85
C LEU A 112 5.63 4.10 -25.63
#